data_AF-A0A820Y191-F1
#
_entry.id   AF-A0A820Y191-F1
#
_cell.length_a   1.000
_cell.length_b   1.000
_cell.length_c   1.000
_cell.angle_alpha   90.00
_cell.angle_beta   90.00
_cell.angle_gamma   90.00
#
_symmetry.space_group_name_H-M   'P 1'
#
loop_
_entity.id
_entity.type
_entity.pdbx_description
1 polymer ?
#
loop_
_entity_poly.entity_id
_entity_poly.type
_entity_poly.pdbx_seq_one_letter_code
_entity_poly.pdbx_strand_id
1 'polypeptide(L)'
;MIVLLIIGLIIQLVGIPFHFNFLRFGVVLPSIPFICILWWFMDLGLYNGYTIIMAWSSIHRYLFIFHDQIFFQGKKRFLFHYLPLIILILYKLIFYIIVIIFSPCMHTFDYTLPVCNDYSYYLDDFILGIWDSIVNSVLPTFIICTSSGIILIRAYYQK
;
A
#
# COMPACT_ATOMS: atom_id res chain seq x y z
N MET A 1 12.90 -2.68 5.62
CA MET A 1 13.43 -1.91 4.47
C MET A 1 13.56 -2.76 3.20
N ILE A 2 14.19 -3.95 3.23
CA ILE A 2 14.29 -4.82 2.04
C ILE A 2 12.91 -5.14 1.44
N VAL A 3 11.91 -5.44 2.27
CA VAL A 3 10.53 -5.71 1.83
C VAL A 3 9.92 -4.53 1.04
N LEU A 4 10.14 -3.29 1.49
CA LEU A 4 9.66 -2.09 0.79
C LEU A 4 10.32 -1.95 -0.59
N LEU A 5 11.63 -2.22 -0.69
CA LEU A 5 12.35 -2.17 -1.96
C LEU A 5 11.84 -3.22 -2.95
N ILE A 6 11.58 -4.44 -2.47
CA ILE A 6 11.05 -5.52 -3.30
C ILE A 6 9.64 -5.15 -3.81
N ILE A 7 8.76 -4.68 -2.92
CA ILE A 7 7.40 -4.27 -3.30
C ILE A 7 7.46 -3.10 -4.30
N GLY A 8 8.27 -2.08 -4.03
CA GLY A 8 8.43 -0.93 -4.93
C GLY A 8 8.96 -1.33 -6.30
N LEU A 9 9.93 -2.26 -6.34
CA LEU A 9 10.45 -2.81 -7.59
C LEU A 9 9.36 -3.56 -8.36
N ILE A 10 8.55 -4.37 -7.69
CA ILE A 10 7.42 -5.09 -8.31
C ILE A 10 6.40 -4.10 -8.88
N ILE A 11 6.02 -3.06 -8.13
CA ILE A 11 5.09 -2.01 -8.59
C ILE A 11 5.64 -1.34 -9.84
N GLN A 12 6.92 -0.97 -9.86
CA GLN A 12 7.54 -0.32 -11.01
C GLN A 12 7.67 -1.25 -12.23
N LEU A 13 8.10 -2.50 -12.02
CA LEU A 13 8.32 -3.46 -13.11
C LEU A 13 7.01 -3.94 -13.76
N VAL A 14 5.89 -3.90 -13.04
CA VAL A 14 4.60 -4.38 -13.57
C VAL A 14 3.68 -3.21 -13.90
N GLY A 15 3.55 -2.24 -13.00
CA GLY A 15 2.64 -1.10 -13.17
C GLY A 15 3.06 -0.20 -14.33
N ILE A 16 4.34 0.18 -14.42
CA ILE A 16 4.79 1.11 -15.47
C ILE A 16 4.59 0.50 -16.87
N PRO A 17 4.97 -0.76 -17.15
CA PRO A 17 4.70 -1.36 -18.45
C PRO A 17 3.21 -1.47 -18.77
N PHE A 18 2.33 -1.71 -17.80
CA PHE A 18 0.89 -1.77 -18.04
C PHE A 18 0.33 -0.41 -18.48
N HIS A 19 0.72 0.67 -17.79
CA HIS A 19 0.35 2.02 -18.22
C HIS A 19 0.93 2.36 -19.59
N PHE A 20 2.20 2.04 -19.85
CA PHE A 20 2.82 2.34 -21.14
C PHE A 20 2.17 1.56 -22.30
N ASN A 21 1.80 0.30 -22.06
CA ASN A 21 1.09 -0.53 -23.03
C ASN A 21 -0.29 0.06 -23.34
N PHE A 22 -1.04 0.46 -22.31
CA PHE A 22 -2.33 1.13 -22.49
C PHE A 22 -2.21 2.46 -23.23
N LEU A 23 -1.23 3.31 -22.88
CA LEU A 23 -1.00 4.58 -23.57
C LEU A 23 -0.63 4.40 -25.05
N ARG A 24 0.00 3.28 -25.40
CA ARG A 24 0.37 2.96 -26.79
C ARG A 24 -0.81 2.47 -27.63
N PHE A 25 -1.65 1.60 -27.08
CA PHE A 25 -2.71 0.92 -27.84
C PHE A 25 -4.11 1.51 -27.61
N GLY A 26 -4.30 2.33 -26.58
CA GLY A 26 -5.60 2.86 -26.16
C GLY A 26 -6.53 1.81 -25.55
N VAL A 27 -6.05 0.59 -25.37
CA VAL A 27 -6.82 -0.55 -24.84
C VAL A 27 -5.93 -1.44 -23.97
N VAL A 28 -6.53 -2.12 -22.99
CA VAL A 28 -5.83 -3.07 -22.13
C VAL A 28 -5.66 -4.41 -22.87
N LEU A 29 -4.40 -4.78 -23.09
CA LEU A 29 -4.00 -6.04 -23.71
C LEU A 29 -3.15 -6.88 -22.74
N PRO A 30 -3.43 -8.20 -22.60
CA PRO A 30 -4.58 -8.92 -23.17
C PRO A 30 -5.88 -8.54 -22.47
N SER A 31 -6.99 -8.48 -23.23
CA SER A 31 -8.32 -8.11 -22.74
C SER A 31 -8.99 -9.28 -22.01
N ILE A 32 -8.39 -9.68 -20.90
CA ILE A 32 -8.88 -10.74 -20.02
C ILE A 32 -9.14 -10.18 -18.61
N PRO A 33 -10.20 -10.63 -17.93
CA PRO A 33 -10.54 -10.21 -16.56
C PRO A 33 -9.38 -10.29 -15.57
N PHE A 34 -8.55 -11.31 -15.72
CA PHE A 34 -7.41 -11.56 -14.85
C PHE A 34 -6.40 -10.40 -14.85
N ILE A 35 -6.11 -9.79 -16.01
CA ILE A 35 -5.18 -8.66 -16.09
C ILE A 35 -5.74 -7.45 -15.35
N CYS A 36 -7.04 -7.21 -15.44
CA CYS A 36 -7.70 -6.11 -14.77
C CYS A 36 -7.71 -6.26 -13.26
N ILE A 37 -8.03 -7.46 -12.77
CA ILE A 37 -7.96 -7.80 -11.34
C ILE A 37 -6.53 -7.66 -10.82
N LEU A 38 -5.55 -8.16 -11.59
CA LEU A 38 -4.15 -8.02 -11.24
C LEU A 38 -3.75 -6.54 -11.19
N TRP A 39 -4.18 -5.74 -12.16
CA TRP A 39 -3.87 -4.31 -12.19
C TRP A 39 -4.48 -3.58 -11.00
N TRP A 40 -5.75 -3.81 -10.65
CA TRP A 40 -6.36 -3.27 -9.43
C TRP A 40 -5.61 -3.69 -8.17
N PHE A 41 -5.22 -4.97 -8.07
CA PHE A 41 -4.47 -5.44 -6.92
C PHE A 41 -3.10 -4.79 -6.80
N MET A 42 -2.42 -4.55 -7.93
CA MET A 42 -1.13 -3.85 -7.95
C MET A 42 -1.29 -2.36 -7.57
N ASP A 43 -2.27 -1.69 -8.16
CA ASP A 43 -2.44 -0.23 -8.05
C ASP A 43 -3.07 0.18 -6.71
N LEU A 44 -4.12 -0.51 -6.26
CA LEU A 44 -4.77 -0.20 -4.99
C LEU A 44 -4.16 -1.02 -3.85
N GLY A 45 -3.94 -2.32 -4.09
CA GLY A 45 -3.50 -3.23 -3.04
C GLY A 45 -2.05 -3.04 -2.61
N LEU A 46 -1.12 -3.22 -3.54
CA LEU A 46 0.30 -3.13 -3.24
C LEU A 46 0.75 -1.69 -2.96
N TYR A 47 0.20 -0.69 -3.66
CA TYR A 47 0.54 0.71 -3.41
C TYR A 47 0.11 1.17 -2.01
N ASN A 48 -1.15 0.93 -1.61
CA ASN A 48 -1.60 1.26 -0.25
C ASN A 48 -0.97 0.34 0.81
N GLY A 49 -0.56 -0.88 0.44
CA GLY A 49 0.26 -1.73 1.29
C GLY A 49 1.63 -1.13 1.54
N TYR A 50 2.27 -0.61 0.48
CA TYR A 50 3.57 0.05 0.55
C TYR A 50 3.55 1.28 1.45
N THR A 51 2.53 2.14 1.33
CA THR A 51 2.39 3.33 2.19
C THR A 51 2.21 2.94 3.66
N ILE A 52 1.43 1.91 3.98
CA ILE A 52 1.26 1.45 5.37
C ILE A 52 2.54 0.84 5.97
N ILE A 53 3.26 0.03 5.20
CA ILE A 53 4.54 -0.53 5.66
C ILE A 53 5.56 0.62 5.86
N MET A 54 5.53 1.64 5.01
CA MET A 54 6.36 2.82 5.16
C MET A 54 5.99 3.62 6.42
N ALA A 55 4.70 3.82 6.70
CA ALA A 55 4.22 4.48 7.92
C ALA A 55 4.70 3.75 9.18
N TRP A 56 4.55 2.41 9.22
CA TRP A 56 5.06 1.61 10.30
C TRP A 56 6.58 1.71 10.46
N SER A 57 7.32 1.70 9.34
CA SER A 57 8.78 1.86 9.36
C SER A 57 9.20 3.23 9.91
N SER A 58 8.41 4.28 9.69
CA SER A 58 8.70 5.61 10.23
C SER A 58 8.37 5.73 11.71
N ILE A 59 7.26 5.13 12.18
CA ILE A 59 6.98 4.96 13.62
C ILE A 59 8.11 4.18 14.29
N HIS A 60 8.54 3.07 13.70
CA HIS A 60 9.58 2.24 14.27
C HIS A 60 10.91 3.01 14.42
N ARG A 61 11.28 3.82 13.41
CA ARG A 61 12.46 4.71 13.50
C ARG A 61 12.32 5.74 14.60
N TYR A 62 11.14 6.36 14.72
CA TYR A 62 10.83 7.30 15.79
C TYR A 62 11.01 6.62 17.16
N LEU A 63 10.36 5.47 17.39
CA LEU A 63 10.46 4.74 18.65
C LEU A 63 11.91 4.32 18.96
N PHE A 64 12.68 3.90 17.96
CA PHE A 64 14.08 3.53 18.15
C PHE A 64 14.96 4.71 18.62
N ILE A 65 14.70 5.92 18.11
CA ILE A 65 15.50 7.13 18.41
C ILE A 65 15.14 7.74 19.77
N PHE A 66 13.88 7.61 20.22
CA PHE A 66 13.40 8.20 21.48
C PHE A 66 13.28 7.19 22.63
N HIS A 67 13.19 5.89 22.33
CA HIS A 67 12.98 4.82 23.31
C HIS A 67 13.83 3.57 23.00
N ASP A 68 15.12 3.79 22.77
CA ASP A 68 16.13 2.75 22.47
C ASP A 68 16.14 1.58 23.48
N GLN A 69 15.90 1.87 24.76
CA GLN A 69 15.83 0.87 25.83
C GLN A 69 14.77 -0.22 25.62
N ILE A 70 13.70 0.06 24.87
CA ILE A 70 12.62 -0.90 24.59
C ILE A 70 13.09 -2.02 23.65
N PHE A 71 14.08 -1.75 22.80
CA PHE A 71 14.54 -2.66 21.75
C PHE A 71 15.76 -3.51 22.12
N PHE A 72 16.36 -3.28 23.30
CA PHE A 72 17.57 -3.99 23.75
C PHE A 72 17.33 -5.45 24.13
N GLN A 73 16.09 -5.84 24.46
CA GLN A 73 15.74 -7.23 24.81
C GLN A 73 15.25 -7.97 23.56
N GLY A 74 15.99 -8.99 23.11
CA GLY A 74 15.73 -9.70 21.84
C GLY A 74 14.30 -10.23 21.66
N LYS A 75 13.61 -10.64 22.73
CA LYS A 75 12.20 -11.08 22.68
C LYS A 75 11.23 -9.91 22.40
N LYS A 76 11.50 -8.72 22.93
CA LYS A 76 10.69 -7.51 22.69
C LYS A 76 10.85 -7.00 21.27
N ARG A 77 12.04 -7.16 20.67
CA ARG A 77 12.26 -6.82 19.27
C ARG A 77 11.32 -7.60 18.33
N PHE A 78 11.08 -8.89 18.56
CA PHE A 78 10.13 -9.63 17.74
C PHE A 78 8.70 -9.07 17.84
N LEU A 79 8.24 -8.85 19.08
CA LEU A 79 6.88 -8.39 19.36
C LEU A 79 6.60 -6.97 18.85
N PHE A 80 7.57 -6.05 18.94
CA PHE A 80 7.38 -4.65 18.57
C PHE A 80 7.86 -4.30 17.16
N HIS A 81 8.62 -5.17 16.48
CA HIS A 81 9.09 -4.91 15.12
C HIS A 81 8.39 -5.79 14.07
N TYR A 82 8.50 -7.11 14.24
CA TYR A 82 8.11 -8.07 13.21
C TYR A 82 6.63 -8.40 13.26
N LEU A 83 6.07 -8.59 14.46
CA LEU A 83 4.67 -8.95 14.63
C LEU A 83 3.70 -7.91 14.02
N PRO A 84 3.83 -6.59 14.28
CA PRO A 84 2.91 -5.61 13.73
C PRO A 84 3.05 -5.49 12.21
N LEU A 85 4.27 -5.66 11.68
CA LEU A 85 4.53 -5.63 10.24
C LEU A 85 3.86 -6.82 9.54
N ILE A 86 3.94 -8.03 10.13
CA ILE A 86 3.26 -9.22 9.61
C ILE A 86 1.74 -9.01 9.65
N ILE A 87 1.20 -8.50 10.75
CA ILE A 87 -0.25 -8.23 10.89
C ILE A 87 -0.71 -7.22 9.84
N LEU A 88 0.03 -6.13 9.62
CA LEU A 88 -0.32 -5.12 8.62
C LEU A 88 -0.28 -5.68 7.19
N ILE A 89 0.71 -6.51 6.87
CA ILE A 89 0.78 -7.17 5.55
C ILE A 89 -0.40 -8.13 5.37
N LEU A 90 -0.69 -8.97 6.36
CA LEU A 90 -1.81 -9.91 6.28
C LEU A 90 -3.15 -9.17 6.18
N TYR A 91 -3.36 -8.14 6.99
CA TYR A 91 -4.53 -7.27 6.91
C TYR A 91 -4.71 -6.72 5.50
N LYS A 92 -3.64 -6.19 4.89
CA LYS A 92 -3.69 -5.63 3.54
C LYS A 92 -4.02 -6.66 2.49
N LEU A 93 -3.31 -7.79 2.50
CA LEU A 93 -3.56 -8.86 1.54
C LEU A 93 -5.00 -9.37 1.65
N ILE A 94 -5.47 -9.65 2.86
CA ILE A 94 -6.83 -10.16 3.11
C ILE A 94 -7.88 -9.13 2.69
N PHE A 95 -7.72 -7.87 3.09
CA PHE A 95 -8.66 -6.79 2.74
C PHE A 95 -8.81 -6.65 1.23
N TYR A 96 -7.70 -6.51 0.49
CA TYR A 96 -7.77 -6.31 -0.96
C TYR A 96 -8.17 -7.57 -1.72
N ILE A 97 -7.81 -8.77 -1.25
CA ILE A 97 -8.32 -10.02 -1.84
C ILE A 97 -9.84 -10.08 -1.71
N ILE A 98 -10.38 -9.74 -0.53
CA ILE A 98 -11.83 -9.77 -0.30
C ILE A 98 -12.54 -8.72 -1.15
N VAL A 99 -12.12 -7.45 -1.08
CA VAL A 99 -12.83 -6.36 -1.77
C VAL A 99 -12.71 -6.43 -3.28
N ILE A 100 -11.61 -6.99 -3.82
CA ILE A 100 -11.40 -7.09 -5.27
C ILE A 100 -12.04 -8.36 -5.85
N ILE A 101 -11.90 -9.53 -5.20
CA ILE A 101 -12.39 -10.81 -5.75
C ILE A 101 -13.86 -11.07 -5.40
N PHE A 102 -14.27 -10.75 -4.17
CA PHE A 102 -15.61 -11.05 -3.66
C PHE A 102 -16.55 -9.84 -3.71
N SER A 103 -16.20 -8.83 -4.53
CA SER A 103 -17.11 -7.70 -4.76
C SER A 103 -18.43 -8.22 -5.35
N PRO A 104 -19.59 -7.82 -4.81
CA PRO A 104 -20.90 -8.38 -5.20
C PRO A 104 -21.35 -7.99 -6.61
N CYS A 105 -20.59 -7.16 -7.33
CA CYS A 105 -20.94 -6.67 -8.64
C CYS A 105 -20.30 -7.52 -9.74
N MET A 106 -21.08 -7.86 -10.77
CA MET A 106 -20.51 -8.47 -11.98
C MET A 106 -19.43 -7.54 -12.52
N HIS A 107 -18.19 -8.03 -12.62
CA HIS A 107 -17.10 -7.25 -13.15
C HIS A 107 -17.34 -6.91 -14.63
N THR A 108 -17.96 -5.78 -14.90
CA THR A 108 -18.00 -5.19 -16.24
C THR A 108 -16.68 -4.45 -16.44
N PHE A 109 -15.70 -5.14 -17.01
CA PHE A 109 -14.41 -4.53 -17.34
C PHE A 109 -14.54 -3.77 -18.67
N ASP A 110 -14.26 -2.47 -18.62
CA ASP A 110 -14.07 -1.68 -19.83
C ASP A 110 -12.58 -1.58 -20.13
N TYR A 111 -12.14 -2.40 -21.09
CA TYR A 111 -10.74 -2.44 -21.51
C TYR A 111 -10.31 -1.19 -22.30
N THR A 112 -11.22 -0.29 -22.64
CA THR A 112 -10.88 0.99 -23.30
C THR A 112 -10.54 2.10 -22.29
N LEU A 113 -10.83 1.86 -21.01
CA LEU A 113 -10.52 2.76 -19.90
C LEU A 113 -9.23 2.32 -19.17
N PRO A 114 -8.50 3.28 -18.57
CA PRO A 114 -7.34 2.96 -17.74
C PRO A 114 -7.78 2.06 -16.58
N VAL A 115 -6.90 1.14 -16.19
CA VAL A 115 -7.15 0.21 -15.08
C VAL A 115 -8.46 -0.59 -15.26
N CYS A 116 -8.88 -0.80 -16.50
CA CYS A 116 -10.06 -1.58 -16.89
C CYS A 116 -11.43 -1.12 -16.35
N ASN A 117 -11.57 0.10 -15.83
CA ASN A 117 -12.84 0.82 -15.57
C ASN A 117 -12.60 2.15 -14.81
N ASP A 118 -11.44 2.80 -14.96
CA ASP A 118 -10.95 3.96 -14.18
C ASP A 118 -10.78 3.69 -12.66
N TYR A 119 -11.76 3.06 -12.01
CA TYR A 119 -11.73 2.67 -10.60
C TYR A 119 -12.45 1.33 -10.36
N SER A 120 -12.15 0.70 -9.21
CA SER A 120 -12.81 -0.54 -8.80
C SER A 120 -14.15 -0.25 -8.13
N TYR A 121 -15.18 -1.05 -8.44
CA TYR A 121 -16.55 -0.80 -8.00
C TYR A 121 -16.73 -0.78 -6.47
N TYR A 122 -15.85 -1.43 -5.70
CA TYR A 122 -15.92 -1.37 -4.22
C TYR A 122 -15.74 0.06 -3.69
N LEU A 123 -15.16 0.97 -4.47
CA LEU A 123 -14.98 2.37 -4.10
C LEU A 123 -16.30 3.17 -4.17
N ASP A 124 -17.30 2.69 -4.90
CA ASP A 124 -18.65 3.28 -4.90
C ASP A 124 -19.43 2.96 -3.62
N ASP A 125 -19.05 1.89 -2.92
CA ASP A 125 -19.59 1.64 -1.58
C ASP A 125 -19.05 2.68 -0.61
N PHE A 126 -19.96 3.44 0.00
CA PHE A 126 -19.60 4.55 0.89
C PHE A 126 -18.67 4.14 2.03
N ILE A 127 -18.91 2.97 2.63
CA ILE A 127 -18.13 2.51 3.80
C ILE A 127 -16.76 2.05 3.34
N LEU A 128 -16.69 1.21 2.30
CA LEU A 128 -15.43 0.67 1.80
C LEU A 128 -14.56 1.76 1.16
N GLY A 129 -15.16 2.67 0.39
CA GLY A 129 -14.47 3.80 -0.24
C GLY A 129 -13.88 4.77 0.78
N ILE A 130 -14.61 5.10 1.85
CA ILE A 130 -14.10 5.92 2.95
C ILE A 130 -12.98 5.19 3.70
N TRP A 131 -13.18 3.90 4.00
CA TRP A 131 -12.18 3.10 4.69
C TRP A 131 -10.87 3.06 3.90
N ASP A 132 -10.96 2.84 2.59
CA ASP A 132 -9.78 2.82 1.73
C ASP A 132 -9.10 4.19 1.61
N SER A 133 -9.88 5.25 1.40
CA SER A 133 -9.32 6.59 1.26
C SER A 133 -8.70 7.11 2.56
N ILE A 134 -9.41 6.99 3.68
CA ILE A 134 -8.99 7.59 4.94
C ILE A 134 -8.02 6.68 5.69
N VAL A 135 -8.41 5.44 5.96
CA VAL A 135 -7.65 4.53 6.83
C VAL A 135 -6.46 3.95 6.09
N ASN A 136 -6.64 3.60 4.82
CA ASN A 136 -5.59 2.92 4.06
C ASN A 136 -4.64 3.87 3.31
N SER A 137 -5.01 5.15 3.11
CA SER A 137 -4.19 6.11 2.35
C SER A 137 -3.83 7.39 3.13
N VAL A 138 -4.82 8.17 3.58
CA VAL A 138 -4.57 9.47 4.25
C VAL A 138 -3.87 9.31 5.60
N LEU A 139 -4.38 8.45 6.48
CA LEU A 139 -3.83 8.24 7.81
C LEU A 139 -2.36 7.76 7.79
N PRO A 140 -1.97 6.75 6.99
CA PRO A 140 -0.58 6.33 6.85
C PRO A 140 0.33 7.45 6.37
N THR A 141 -0.12 8.24 5.39
CA THR A 141 0.64 9.38 4.86
C THR A 141 0.88 10.43 5.93
N PHE A 142 -0.15 10.76 6.72
CA PHE A 142 -0.02 11.69 7.84
C PHE A 142 0.98 11.19 8.90
N ILE A 143 0.95 9.90 9.23
CA ILE A 143 1.90 9.27 10.14
C ILE A 143 3.33 9.39 9.60
N ILE A 144 3.55 9.12 8.30
CA ILE A 144 4.87 9.25 7.67
C ILE A 144 5.38 10.68 7.80
N CYS A 145 4.57 11.67 7.44
CA CYS A 145 4.93 13.09 7.47
C CYS A 145 5.29 13.55 8.88
N THR A 146 4.45 13.25 9.86
CA THR A 146 4.67 13.67 11.27
C THR A 146 5.89 12.99 11.88
N SER A 147 6.01 11.67 11.78
CA SER A 147 7.15 10.93 12.34
C SER A 147 8.47 11.30 11.68
N SER A 148 8.50 11.46 10.35
CA SER A 148 9.72 11.88 9.63
C SER A 148 10.07 13.34 9.92
N GLY A 149 9.07 14.21 10.04
CA GLY A 149 9.26 15.62 10.39
C GLY A 149 9.90 15.79 11.77
N ILE A 150 9.43 15.06 12.79
CA ILE A 150 10.01 15.13 14.14
C ILE A 150 11.49 14.70 14.15
N ILE A 151 11.81 13.63 13.42
CA ILE A 151 13.20 13.13 13.32
C ILE A 151 14.09 14.17 12.62
N LEU A 152 13.62 14.79 11.55
CA LEU A 152 14.35 15.84 10.83
C LEU A 152 14.61 17.06 11.72
N ILE A 153 13.58 17.52 12.45
CA ILE A 153 13.70 18.63 13.40
C ILE A 153 14.76 18.32 14.46
N ARG A 154 14.72 17.13 15.06
CA ARG A 154 15.74 16.71 16.04
C ARG A 154 17.13 16.67 15.43
N ALA A 155 17.28 16.10 14.23
CA ALA A 155 18.58 16.03 13.55
C ALA A 155 19.16 17.42 13.22
N TYR A 156 18.29 18.41 12.98
CA TYR A 156 18.70 19.80 12.82
C TYR A 156 19.17 20.44 14.14
N TYR A 157 18.43 20.24 15.24
CA TYR A 157 18.80 20.79 16.56
C TYR A 157 19.96 20.08 17.26
N GLN A 158 20.31 18.87 16.85
CA GLN A 158 21.48 18.13 17.37
C GLN A 158 22.77 18.38 16.58
N LYS A 159 22.72 19.25 15.56
CA LYS A 159 23.91 19.92 15.00
C LYS A 159 24.23 21.16 15.81
#